data_AF-A0A0F9BCS4-F1
#
_entry.id   AF-A0A0F9BCS4-F1
#
_cell.length_a   1.000
_cell.length_b   1.000
_cell.length_c   1.000
_cell.angle_alpha   90.00
_cell.angle_beta   90.00
_cell.angle_gamma   90.00
#
_symmetry.space_group_name_H-M   'P 1'
#
loop_
_entity.id
_entity.type
_entity.pdbx_description
1 polymer ?
#
loop_
_entity_poly.entity_id
_entity_poly.type
_entity_poly.pdbx_seq_one_letter_code
_entity_poly.pdbx_strand_id
1 'polypeptide(L)' 'IYGRCKMEMVDIRDGSLRVVILNGSASREFVKVRRYERHIVKNLSNSEKCELLVIASEEYDENDPDTFKEK' A
#
# COMPACT_ATOMS: atom_id res chain seq x y z
N ILE A 1 0.16 6.88 -8.93
CA ILE A 1 -0.14 7.98 -9.87
C ILE A 1 1.15 8.58 -10.39
N TYR A 2 2.04 9.03 -9.50
CA TYR A 2 3.32 9.65 -9.84
C TYR A 2 4.44 9.07 -8.95
N GLY A 3 5.68 9.18 -9.43
CA GLY A 3 6.86 8.68 -8.73
C GLY A 3 6.99 7.16 -8.74
N ARG A 4 7.96 6.66 -7.96
CA ARG A 4 8.30 5.24 -7.87
C ARG A 4 8.25 4.76 -6.42
N CYS A 5 7.35 3.82 -6.13
CA CYS A 5 7.05 3.36 -4.79
C CYS A 5 7.18 1.84 -4.70
N LYS A 6 7.62 1.35 -3.55
CA LYS A 6 7.51 -0.07 -3.18
C LYS A 6 6.29 -0.24 -2.29
N MET A 7 5.40 -1.14 -2.67
CA MET A 7 4.29 -1.57 -1.82
C MET A 7 4.56 -3.00 -1.34
N GLU A 8 4.64 -3.17 -0.03
CA GLU A 8 4.78 -4.47 0.64
C GLU A 8 3.43 -4.83 1.25
N MET A 9 2.86 -5.97 0.87
CA MET A 9 1.59 -6.49 1.37
C MET A 9 1.84 -7.82 2.09
N VAL A 10 1.42 -7.92 3.35
CA VAL A 10 1.57 -9.11 4.17
C VAL A 10 0.19 -9.59 4.58
N ASP A 11 -0.15 -10.83 4.21
CA ASP A 11 -1.36 -11.48 4.76
C ASP A 11 -1.09 -11.81 6.22
N ILE A 12 -1.87 -11.22 7.12
CA ILE A 12 -1.64 -11.36 8.56
C ILE A 12 -2.03 -12.74 9.10
N ARG A 13 -2.72 -13.56 8.29
CA ARG A 13 -3.19 -14.89 8.70
C ARG A 13 -2.13 -15.96 8.53
N ASP A 14 -1.31 -15.86 7.47
CA ASP A 14 -0.29 -16.84 7.12
C ASP A 14 1.13 -16.26 6.95
N GLY A 15 1.28 -14.94 6.99
CA GLY A 15 2.56 -14.24 6.86
C GLY A 15 3.08 -14.15 5.43
N SER A 16 2.30 -14.56 4.42
CA SER A 16 2.70 -14.49 3.02
C SER A 16 2.96 -13.05 2.59
N LEU A 17 4.06 -12.83 1.88
CA LEU A 17 4.52 -11.50 1.43
C LEU A 17 4.35 -11.36 -0.07
N ARG A 18 3.70 -10.28 -0.48
CA ARG A 18 3.61 -9.82 -1.86
C ARG A 18 4.23 -8.43 -1.98
N VAL A 19 5.13 -8.26 -2.95
CA VAL A 19 5.81 -6.98 -3.19
C VAL A 19 5.51 -6.51 -4.60
N VAL A 20 5.16 -5.23 -4.74
CA VAL A 20 4.87 -4.59 -6.02
C VAL A 20 5.63 -3.28 -6.13
N ILE A 21 6.14 -2.96 -7.32
CA ILE A 21 6.83 -1.69 -7.61
C ILE A 21 5.89 -0.82 -8.45
N LEU A 22 5.29 0.17 -7.80
CA LEU A 22 4.40 1.11 -8.46
C LEU A 22 5.24 2.19 -9.13
N ASN A 23 5.20 2.29 -10.46
CA ASN A 23 5.96 3.29 -11.22
C ASN A 23 5.03 4.13 -12.09
N GLY A 24 4.67 5.32 -11.59
CA GLY A 24 3.76 6.24 -12.28
C GLY A 24 4.28 6.74 -13.64
N SER A 25 5.60 6.73 -13.85
CA SER A 25 6.24 7.24 -15.07
C SER A 25 6.38 6.17 -16.17
N ALA A 26 6.37 4.88 -15.82
CA ALA A 26 6.50 3.79 -16.78
C ALA A 26 5.15 3.19 -17.15
N SER A 27 4.34 2.82 -16.16
CA SER A 27 3.02 2.22 -16.39
C SER A 27 2.16 2.36 -15.14
N ARG A 28 0.91 2.80 -15.29
CA ARG A 28 -0.03 2.84 -14.18
C ARG A 28 -0.40 1.41 -13.77
N GLU A 29 0.06 1.01 -12.59
CA GLU A 29 -0.30 -0.28 -12.00
C GLU A 29 -1.52 -0.13 -11.09
N PHE A 30 -2.41 -1.13 -11.17
CA PHE A 30 -3.58 -1.25 -10.31
C PHE A 30 -3.39 -2.44 -9.38
N VAL A 31 -3.34 -2.17 -8.08
CA VAL A 31 -3.16 -3.21 -7.06
C VAL A 31 -4.44 -3.35 -6.26
N LYS A 32 -5.02 -4.55 -6.29
CA LYS A 32 -6.08 -4.93 -5.36
C LYS A 32 -5.44 -5.45 -4.08
N VAL A 33 -5.69 -4.74 -2.98
CA VAL A 33 -5.39 -5.20 -1.61
C VAL A 33 -6.54 -6.08 -1.16
N ARG A 34 -6.24 -7.29 -0.70
CA ARG A 34 -7.24 -8.25 -0.21
C ARG A 34 -7.55 -7.96 1.27
N ARG A 35 -8.71 -8.44 1.73
CA ARG A 35 -8.99 -8.48 3.17
C ARG A 35 -7.85 -9.19 3.89
N TYR A 36 -7.48 -8.70 5.07
CA TYR A 36 -6.38 -9.22 5.90
C TYR A 36 -4.97 -9.01 5.33
N GLU A 37 -4.79 -8.28 4.22
CA GLU A 37 -3.47 -7.83 3.78
C GLU A 37 -3.14 -6.48 4.43
N ARG A 38 -2.17 -6.48 5.36
CA ARG A 38 -1.53 -5.24 5.80
C ARG A 38 -0.62 -4.74 4.68
N HIS A 39 -0.68 -3.46 4.35
CA HIS A 39 0.18 -2.88 3.33
C HIS A 39 1.05 -1.73 3.86
N ILE A 40 2.30 -1.65 3.39
CA ILE A 40 3.24 -0.58 3.69
C ILE A 40 3.75 -0.03 2.36
N VAL A 41 3.71 1.29 2.21
CA VAL A 41 4.24 1.98 1.03
C VAL A 41 5.52 2.71 1.42
N LYS A 42 6.58 2.49 0.64
CA LYS A 42 7.86 3.19 0.77
C LYS A 42 8.17 3.91 -0.54
N ASN A 43 8.53 5.19 -0.44
CA ASN A 43 9.06 5.92 -1.59
C ASN A 43 10.46 5.38 -1.92
N LEU A 44 10.72 5.10 -3.20
CA LEU A 44 12.03 4.64 -3.68
C LEU A 44 12.85 5.76 -4.33
N SER A 45 12.27 6.95 -4.51
CA SER A 45 12.95 8.11 -5.07
C SER A 45 13.41 9.07 -3.98
N ASN A 46 14.60 9.65 -4.17
CA ASN A 46 15.15 10.71 -3.32
C ASN A 46 14.78 12.11 -3.82
N SER A 47 14.30 12.24 -5.06
CA SER A 47 14.02 13.52 -5.72
C SER A 47 12.55 13.76 -5.99
N GLU A 48 11.72 12.72 -5.97
CA GLU A 48 10.31 12.78 -6.33
C GLU A 48 9.45 12.18 -5.23
N LYS A 49 8.27 12.76 -5.02
CA LYS A 49 7.27 12.19 -4.11
C LYS A 49 6.52 11.04 -4.78
N CYS A 50 6.12 10.09 -3.95
CA CYS A 50 5.18 9.05 -4.32
C CYS A 50 3.74 9.54 -4.15
N GLU A 51 2.96 9.50 -5.23
CA GLU A 51 1.54 9.84 -5.18
C GLU A 51 0.68 8.64 -5.54
N LEU A 52 -0.32 8.37 -4.70
CA LEU A 52 -1.19 7.21 -4.80
C LEU A 52 -2.66 7.66 -4.76
N LEU A 53 -3.51 6.93 -5.48
CA LEU A 53 -4.95 6.99 -5.30
C LEU A 53 -5.40 5.66 -4.71
N VAL A 54 -6.07 5.73 -3.57
CA VAL A 54 -6.62 4.57 -2.88
C VAL A 54 -8.14 4.66 -2.94
N ILE A 55 -8.75 3.59 -3.44
CA ILE A 55 -10.21 3.43 -3.42
C ILE A 55 -10.50 2.42 -2.31
N ALA A 56 -11.08 2.89 -1.22
CA ALA A 56 -11.43 2.07 -0.07
C ALA A 56 -12.86 1.54 -0.19
N SER A 57 -13.11 0.34 0.35
CA SER A 57 -14.47 -0.23 0.42
C SER A 57 -15.28 0.28 1.61
N GLU A 58 -14.61 0.84 2.62
CA GLU A 58 -15.17 1.27 3.90
C GLU A 58 -14.54 2.62 4.26
N GLU A 59 -15.28 3.44 5.00
CA GLU A 59 -14.78 4.73 5.49
C GLU A 59 -13.81 4.53 6.67
N TYR A 60 -12.98 5.53 6.92
CA TYR A 60 -12.09 5.52 8.06
C TYR A 60 -12.88 5.64 9.38
N ASP A 61 -12.62 4.74 10.32
CA ASP A 61 -13.09 4.81 11.71
C ASP A 61 -11.88 4.91 12.66
N GLU A 62 -11.85 5.97 13.47
CA GLU A 62 -10.79 6.19 14.46
C GLU A 62 -10.89 5.26 15.68
N ASN A 63 -12.07 4.69 15.94
CA ASN A 63 -12.35 3.79 17.05
C ASN A 63 -12.16 2.32 16.66
N ASP A 64 -12.25 2.04 15.36
CA ASP A 64 -11.88 0.76 14.75
C ASP A 64 -10.82 0.97 13.65
N PRO A 65 -9.62 1.47 14.02
CA PRO A 65 -8.54 1.55 13.08
C PRO A 65 -8.00 0.12 12.96
N ASP A 66 -8.56 -0.68 12.05
CA ASP A 66 -8.10 -2.04 11.70
C ASP A 66 -6.73 -1.98 10.95
N THR A 67 -5.88 -1.09 11.46
CA THR A 67 -4.54 -0.72 11.11
C THR A 67 -3.71 -0.99 12.36
N PHE A 68 -3.09 -2.16 12.40
CA PHE A 68 -2.07 -2.56 13.38
C PHE A 68 -1.39 -1.37 14.10
N LYS A 69 -1.64 -1.19 15.40
CA LYS A 69 -0.72 -0.46 16.27
C LYS A 69 0.55 -1.30 16.37
N GLU A 70 1.66 -0.83 15.78
CA GLU A 70 2.98 -1.34 16.18
C GLU A 70 3.11 -1.13 17.70
N LYS A 71 3.34 -2.22 18.44
CA LYS A 71 3.71 -2.16 19.85
C LYS A 71 5.17 -1.77 19.99
#